data_AF-A0A814PQ05-F1
#
_entry.id   AF-A0A814PQ05-F1
#
_cell.length_a   1.000
_cell.length_b   1.000
_cell.length_c   1.000
_cell.angle_alpha   90.00
_cell.angle_beta   90.00
_cell.angle_gamma   90.00
#
_symmetry.space_group_name_H-M   'P 1'
#
loop_
_entity.id
_entity.type
_entity.pdbx_description
1 polymer ?
#
loop_
_entity_poly.entity_id
_entity_poly.type
_entity_poly.pdbx_seq_one_letter_code
_entity_poly.pdbx_strand_id
1 'polypeptide(L)'
;MTECEKLRVGHEFLSNQSWSTNFYNEKHDQCYCSRCYQQSDDDTRTVGGQTYVIPRGWTRFGIQVDESFAQHHNVWTEWVNSYHGTSIENAKSIVEHRQLPLSDDIKLDKNESKTQSDHASEEYSFLTTPTINYASLNCDSYAYTFQSPTTKKYYKIKVVLQCKQKPDSFVVQGETVRAQHRICPYIPNDQIEWKSRQRSAIMPYGLMLLVTEINSIKADPPNSYYSNYQNPVDLRVVVAIMIVSSVCYLRLYRLVFVLGYLLYYVGVGLGSLLSYASYGLGILLFYVGQSLGIFLYYMSITISVPGIVCVLDLALLLIYYRYFYHRDRFYNARALFDSLCTDLRGGKIDLIAVGISGAVLLSIGAYYMRLYYIGIGLGLLLYHASRSLGLLLYYVGIGFGLRFYSFGSVIGVFCDVAPFLLILYRLAPQHLDDLRHRLPAQNRFR
;
A
#
# COMPACT_ATOMS: atom_id res chain seq x y z
N MET A 1 22.73 -45.20 6.46
CA MET A 1 21.94 -45.65 5.29
C MET A 1 22.13 -44.63 4.18
N THR A 2 22.44 -45.06 2.96
CA THR A 2 22.49 -44.16 1.80
C THR A 2 21.10 -43.56 1.58
N GLU A 3 21.00 -42.24 1.53
CA GLU A 3 19.77 -41.52 1.23
C GLU A 3 19.14 -42.03 -0.08
N CYS A 4 17.81 -42.13 -0.11
CA CYS A 4 17.08 -42.54 -1.31
C CYS A 4 17.23 -41.47 -2.42
N GLU A 5 17.53 -41.88 -3.65
CA GLU A 5 17.72 -40.98 -4.79
C GLU A 5 16.54 -40.01 -4.98
N LYS A 6 15.30 -40.50 -4.86
CA LYS A 6 14.11 -39.64 -4.97
C LYS A 6 14.05 -38.55 -3.89
N LEU A 7 14.48 -38.87 -2.67
CA LEU A 7 14.47 -37.90 -1.56
C LEU A 7 15.53 -36.83 -1.81
N ARG A 8 16.75 -37.26 -2.16
CA ARG A 8 17.85 -36.37 -2.52
C ARG A 8 17.50 -35.44 -3.68
N VAL A 9 16.93 -35.98 -4.77
CA VAL A 9 16.50 -35.18 -5.93
C VAL A 9 15.40 -34.19 -5.55
N GLY A 10 14.48 -34.57 -4.66
CA GLY A 10 13.47 -33.66 -4.15
C GLY A 10 14.07 -32.53 -3.30
N HIS A 11 15.05 -32.79 -2.44
CA HIS A 11 15.80 -31.74 -1.74
C HIS A 11 16.51 -30.79 -2.72
N GLU A 12 17.20 -31.33 -3.73
CA GLU A 12 17.85 -30.54 -4.76
C GLU A 12 16.83 -29.66 -5.52
N PHE A 13 15.67 -30.22 -5.86
CA PHE A 13 14.59 -29.46 -6.51
C PHE A 13 14.09 -28.31 -5.62
N LEU A 14 13.80 -28.58 -4.34
CA LEU A 14 13.28 -27.60 -3.41
C LEU A 14 14.30 -26.52 -3.05
N SER A 15 15.59 -26.85 -2.98
CA SER A 15 16.66 -25.87 -2.79
C SER A 15 16.71 -24.84 -3.92
N ASN A 16 16.23 -25.19 -5.12
CA ASN A 16 16.16 -24.29 -6.27
C ASN A 16 14.88 -23.43 -6.30
N GLN A 17 13.93 -23.63 -5.39
CA GLN A 17 12.65 -22.89 -5.37
C GLN A 17 12.68 -21.63 -4.47
N SER A 18 13.82 -21.31 -3.84
CA SER A 18 13.96 -20.14 -2.96
C SER A 18 12.90 -20.08 -1.85
N TRP A 19 12.59 -21.22 -1.23
CA TRP A 19 11.76 -21.29 -0.02
C TRP A 19 12.60 -20.94 1.22
N SER A 20 12.00 -20.29 2.21
CA SER A 20 12.68 -20.07 3.49
C SER A 20 12.95 -21.40 4.18
N THR A 21 14.17 -21.58 4.71
CA THR A 21 14.55 -22.79 5.47
C THR A 21 13.65 -23.02 6.69
N ASN A 22 13.05 -21.96 7.23
CA ASN A 22 12.15 -22.01 8.39
C ASN A 22 10.79 -22.67 8.08
N PHE A 23 10.48 -22.93 6.81
CA PHE A 23 9.27 -23.64 6.41
C PHE A 23 9.45 -25.15 6.42
N TYR A 24 10.69 -25.65 6.48
CA TYR A 24 10.97 -27.07 6.43
C TYR A 24 11.19 -27.66 7.81
N ASN A 25 10.72 -28.89 7.98
CA ASN A 25 11.05 -29.72 9.12
C ASN A 25 11.49 -31.09 8.60
N GLU A 26 12.78 -31.21 8.28
CA GLU A 26 13.41 -32.39 7.67
C GLU A 26 13.20 -33.67 8.51
N LYS A 27 12.91 -33.54 9.82
CA LYS A 27 12.60 -34.69 10.69
C LYS A 27 11.34 -35.45 10.24
N HIS A 28 10.47 -34.81 9.46
CA HIS A 28 9.25 -35.42 8.93
C HIS A 28 9.35 -35.82 7.46
N ASP A 29 10.55 -35.76 6.88
CA ASP A 29 10.78 -36.22 5.51
C ASP A 29 10.58 -37.73 5.43
N GLN A 30 9.89 -38.16 4.37
CA GLN A 30 9.55 -39.57 4.21
C GLN A 30 9.45 -39.93 2.74
N CYS A 31 10.11 -41.02 2.36
CA CYS A 31 9.98 -41.58 1.02
C CYS A 31 9.04 -42.79 1.04
N TYR A 32 8.12 -42.83 0.07
CA TYR A 32 7.15 -43.91 -0.12
C TYR A 32 7.46 -44.76 -1.37
N CYS A 33 8.70 -44.72 -1.87
CA CYS A 33 9.11 -45.62 -2.96
C CYS A 33 9.16 -47.09 -2.48
N SER A 34 9.16 -48.03 -3.42
CA SER A 34 9.19 -49.47 -3.12
C SER A 34 10.36 -49.92 -2.23
N ARG A 35 11.47 -49.17 -2.20
CA ARG A 35 12.61 -49.42 -1.30
C ARG A 35 12.36 -48.92 0.12
N CYS A 36 11.68 -47.79 0.28
CA CYS A 36 11.52 -47.09 1.55
C CYS A 36 10.20 -47.43 2.25
N TYR A 37 9.19 -47.90 1.50
CA TYR A 37 7.89 -48.31 1.99
C TYR A 37 7.51 -49.61 1.29
N GLN A 38 7.53 -50.72 2.04
CA GLN A 38 7.53 -52.08 1.50
C GLN A 38 6.18 -52.41 0.88
N GLN A 39 6.16 -53.27 -0.13
CA GLN A 39 4.91 -53.68 -0.77
C GLN A 39 3.98 -54.47 0.17
N SER A 40 4.54 -55.07 1.21
CA SER A 40 3.79 -55.74 2.28
C SER A 40 3.06 -54.79 3.22
N ASP A 41 3.43 -53.51 3.25
CA ASP A 41 2.77 -52.51 4.10
C ASP A 41 1.38 -52.17 3.52
N ASP A 42 0.50 -51.60 4.32
CA ASP A 42 -0.86 -51.26 3.87
C ASP A 42 -0.87 -50.14 2.81
N ASP A 43 -1.83 -50.23 1.88
CA ASP A 43 -2.10 -49.23 0.85
C ASP A 43 -3.04 -48.11 1.31
N THR A 44 -3.76 -48.35 2.40
CA THR A 44 -4.72 -47.40 2.98
C THR A 44 -4.59 -47.37 4.49
N ARG A 45 -5.09 -46.30 5.10
CA ARG A 45 -5.19 -46.20 6.56
C ARG A 45 -6.47 -45.48 6.95
N THR A 46 -7.09 -45.95 8.02
CA THR A 46 -8.28 -45.34 8.61
C THR A 46 -7.92 -44.57 9.87
N VAL A 47 -8.34 -43.30 9.93
CA VAL A 47 -8.16 -42.40 11.08
C VAL A 47 -9.45 -41.60 11.24
N GLY A 48 -9.97 -41.50 12.46
CA GLY A 48 -11.21 -40.74 12.71
C GLY A 48 -12.41 -41.22 11.88
N GLY A 49 -12.51 -42.52 11.63
CA GLY A 49 -13.56 -43.11 10.79
C GLY A 49 -13.41 -42.89 9.28
N GLN A 50 -12.35 -42.18 8.85
CA GLN A 50 -12.13 -41.82 7.45
C GLN A 50 -10.90 -42.55 6.90
N THR A 51 -11.01 -43.06 5.68
CA THR A 51 -9.94 -43.82 5.03
C THR A 51 -9.23 -42.97 3.99
N TYR A 52 -7.90 -42.97 4.03
CA TYR A 52 -7.06 -42.32 3.02
C TYR A 52 -6.04 -43.29 2.43
N VAL A 53 -5.54 -42.96 1.24
CA VAL A 53 -4.60 -43.78 0.48
C VAL A 53 -3.17 -43.38 0.79
N ILE A 54 -2.30 -44.36 1.06
CA ILE A 54 -0.87 -44.14 1.26
C ILE A 54 -0.23 -43.71 -0.06
N PRO A 55 0.58 -42.63 -0.09
CA PRO A 55 1.06 -42.03 -1.33
C PRO A 55 2.27 -42.77 -1.92
N ARG A 56 2.09 -44.04 -2.31
CA ARG A 56 3.17 -44.87 -2.85
C ARG A 56 3.86 -44.24 -4.06
N GLY A 57 5.18 -44.30 -4.08
CA GLY A 57 6.03 -43.73 -5.11
C GLY A 57 6.41 -42.26 -4.90
N TRP A 58 5.76 -41.55 -3.96
CA TRP A 58 6.01 -40.15 -3.64
C TRP A 58 7.07 -39.97 -2.56
N THR A 59 7.54 -38.73 -2.40
CA THR A 59 8.36 -38.27 -1.29
C THR A 59 7.68 -37.11 -0.60
N ARG A 60 7.56 -37.17 0.73
CA ARG A 60 7.12 -36.06 1.57
C ARG A 60 8.33 -35.31 2.07
N PHE A 61 8.26 -33.99 1.99
CA PHE A 61 9.13 -33.06 2.68
C PHE A 61 8.32 -32.38 3.79
N GLY A 62 8.78 -32.48 5.04
CA GLY A 62 8.09 -31.96 6.20
C GLY A 62 7.98 -30.44 6.15
N ILE A 63 6.78 -29.93 6.44
CA ILE A 63 6.53 -28.49 6.57
C ILE A 63 6.41 -28.15 8.05
N GLN A 64 6.95 -27.00 8.45
CA GLN A 64 6.83 -26.47 9.80
C GLN A 64 5.39 -26.09 10.10
N VAL A 65 4.81 -26.69 11.14
CA VAL A 65 3.46 -26.40 11.62
C VAL A 65 3.46 -25.67 12.96
N ASP A 66 2.29 -25.24 13.40
CA ASP A 66 2.05 -24.81 14.78
C ASP A 66 1.93 -26.04 15.68
N GLU A 67 3.02 -26.42 16.34
CA GLU A 67 3.04 -27.59 17.22
C GLU A 67 2.12 -27.45 18.43
N SER A 68 1.95 -26.23 18.95
CA SER A 68 1.05 -25.98 20.09
C SER A 68 -0.40 -26.25 19.69
N PHE A 69 -0.81 -25.77 18.51
CA PHE A 69 -2.11 -26.08 17.93
C PHE A 69 -2.26 -27.59 17.67
N ALA A 70 -1.25 -28.21 17.04
CA ALA A 70 -1.29 -29.63 16.69
C ALA A 70 -1.44 -30.54 17.93
N GLN A 71 -0.74 -30.21 19.02
CA GLN A 71 -0.84 -30.92 20.29
C GLN A 71 -2.18 -30.69 20.97
N HIS A 72 -2.65 -29.43 21.05
CA HIS A 72 -3.92 -29.09 21.71
C HIS A 72 -5.13 -29.77 21.05
N HIS A 73 -5.11 -29.94 19.73
CA HIS A 73 -6.20 -30.54 18.96
C HIS A 73 -5.95 -32.01 18.58
N ASN A 74 -4.95 -32.67 19.16
CA ASN A 74 -4.58 -34.06 18.87
C ASN A 74 -4.45 -34.36 17.36
N VAL A 75 -3.94 -33.39 16.59
CA VAL A 75 -4.00 -33.41 15.13
C VAL A 75 -3.27 -34.63 14.56
N TRP A 76 -2.17 -35.03 15.18
CA TRP A 76 -1.37 -36.15 14.69
C TRP A 76 -2.07 -37.50 14.82
N THR A 77 -2.90 -37.69 15.85
CA THR A 77 -3.57 -38.95 16.18
C THR A 77 -5.01 -39.01 15.72
N GLU A 78 -5.74 -37.89 15.76
CA GLU A 78 -7.18 -37.85 15.49
C GLU A 78 -7.52 -37.36 14.08
N TRP A 79 -6.69 -36.51 13.48
CA TRP A 79 -6.99 -35.95 12.16
C TRP A 79 -6.55 -36.89 11.04
N VAL A 80 -7.44 -37.08 10.06
CA VAL A 80 -7.18 -37.92 8.90
C VAL A 80 -6.25 -37.20 7.92
N ASN A 81 -5.44 -37.94 7.18
CA ASN A 81 -4.65 -37.35 6.11
C ASN A 81 -5.54 -37.08 4.89
N SER A 82 -5.32 -35.94 4.25
CA SER A 82 -5.88 -35.59 2.96
C SER A 82 -4.81 -34.95 2.07
N TYR A 83 -5.14 -34.78 0.80
CA TYR A 83 -4.26 -34.22 -0.21
C TYR A 83 -4.91 -33.06 -0.93
N HIS A 84 -4.12 -32.07 -1.33
CA HIS A 84 -4.55 -30.92 -2.11
C HIS A 84 -3.60 -30.72 -3.29
N GLY A 85 -4.14 -30.86 -4.51
CA GLY A 85 -3.38 -30.59 -5.74
C GLY A 85 -3.05 -29.10 -5.82
N THR A 86 -1.80 -28.78 -6.15
CA THR A 86 -1.37 -27.39 -6.28
C THR A 86 -0.14 -27.24 -7.18
N SER A 87 0.30 -26.00 -7.40
CA SER A 87 1.57 -25.66 -8.05
C SER A 87 2.65 -25.43 -6.99
N ILE A 88 3.94 -25.42 -7.36
CA ILE A 88 5.02 -25.12 -6.41
C ILE A 88 4.94 -23.68 -5.90
N GLU A 89 4.49 -22.75 -6.75
CA GLU A 89 4.31 -21.34 -6.42
C GLU A 89 3.16 -21.15 -5.42
N ASN A 90 2.03 -21.81 -5.67
CA ASN A 90 0.88 -21.78 -4.78
C ASN A 90 1.16 -22.52 -3.47
N ALA A 91 1.89 -23.64 -3.52
CA ALA A 91 2.34 -24.34 -2.32
C ALA A 91 3.16 -23.42 -1.40
N LYS A 92 4.04 -22.59 -1.97
CA LYS A 92 4.84 -21.62 -1.20
C LYS A 92 3.94 -20.65 -0.44
N SER A 93 2.98 -20.04 -1.15
CA SER A 93 2.00 -19.13 -0.54
C SER A 93 1.16 -19.81 0.54
N ILE A 94 0.69 -21.04 0.30
CA ILE A 94 -0.10 -21.81 1.27
C ILE A 94 0.70 -22.09 2.54
N VAL A 95 1.97 -22.44 2.40
CA VAL A 95 2.86 -22.74 3.54
C VAL A 95 3.21 -21.48 4.32
N GLU A 96 3.50 -20.39 3.62
CA GLU A 96 3.78 -19.08 4.21
C GLU A 96 2.61 -18.58 5.05
N HIS A 97 1.38 -18.66 4.51
CA HIS A 97 0.19 -18.14 5.16
C HIS A 97 -0.55 -19.19 6.01
N ARG A 98 -0.15 -20.47 5.92
CA ARG A 98 -0.80 -21.64 6.54
C ARG A 98 -2.28 -21.78 6.18
N GLN A 99 -2.62 -21.44 4.94
CA GLN A 99 -4.01 -21.31 4.50
C GLN A 99 -4.19 -21.82 3.08
N LEU A 100 -5.11 -22.76 2.89
CA LEU A 100 -5.51 -23.19 1.54
C LEU A 100 -6.30 -22.07 0.83
N PRO A 101 -6.11 -21.90 -0.49
CA PRO A 101 -6.90 -20.97 -1.28
C PRO A 101 -8.36 -21.42 -1.33
N LEU A 102 -9.26 -20.47 -1.56
CA LEU A 102 -10.66 -20.79 -1.80
C LEU A 102 -10.80 -21.47 -3.16
N SER A 103 -11.77 -22.38 -3.28
CA SER A 103 -11.99 -23.15 -4.51
C SER A 103 -12.28 -22.28 -5.73
N ASP A 104 -12.83 -21.08 -5.53
CA ASP A 104 -13.10 -20.13 -6.61
C ASP A 104 -11.89 -19.23 -6.93
N ASP A 105 -10.95 -19.05 -6.00
CA ASP A 105 -9.70 -18.31 -6.28
C ASP A 105 -8.82 -19.08 -7.28
N ILE A 106 -8.83 -20.42 -7.22
CA ILE A 106 -8.11 -21.30 -8.16
C ILE A 106 -8.70 -21.20 -9.58
N LYS A 107 -9.97 -20.83 -9.72
CA LYS A 107 -10.64 -20.65 -11.03
C LYS A 107 -10.29 -19.31 -11.69
N LEU A 108 -9.72 -18.34 -10.97
CA LEU A 108 -9.34 -17.06 -11.57
C LEU A 108 -8.05 -17.15 -12.39
N ASP A 109 -7.15 -18.10 -12.08
CA ASP A 109 -5.95 -18.38 -12.87
C ASP A 109 -6.21 -19.33 -14.06
N LYS A 110 -7.30 -20.07 -14.02
CA LYS A 110 -7.75 -20.92 -15.13
C LYS A 110 -8.82 -20.16 -15.90
N ASN A 111 -8.43 -19.49 -16.99
CA ASN A 111 -9.38 -18.99 -17.98
C ASN A 111 -10.32 -20.12 -18.40
N GLU A 112 -11.53 -20.21 -17.81
CA GLU A 112 -12.82 -20.20 -18.53
C GLU A 112 -14.07 -20.49 -17.69
N SER A 113 -15.14 -19.83 -18.17
CA SER A 113 -16.56 -20.17 -18.06
C SER A 113 -17.21 -20.09 -16.67
N LYS A 114 -17.69 -18.88 -16.37
CA LYS A 114 -18.89 -18.66 -15.56
C LYS A 114 -20.02 -19.54 -16.14
N THR A 115 -20.23 -20.70 -15.53
CA THR A 115 -21.48 -21.42 -15.74
C THR A 115 -22.53 -20.62 -14.99
N GLN A 116 -23.43 -20.01 -15.74
CA GLN A 116 -24.59 -19.31 -15.23
C GLN A 116 -25.44 -20.32 -14.46
N SER A 117 -25.44 -20.22 -13.12
CA SER A 117 -26.43 -20.89 -12.28
C SER A 117 -27.00 -19.87 -11.31
N ASP A 118 -28.29 -19.62 -11.50
CA ASP A 118 -29.15 -18.79 -10.68
C ASP A 118 -29.07 -19.18 -9.19
N HIS A 119 -29.03 -18.16 -8.33
CA HIS A 119 -29.39 -18.21 -6.90
C HIS A 119 -28.84 -19.38 -6.06
N ALA A 120 -27.53 -19.38 -5.77
CA ALA A 120 -26.99 -20.02 -4.59
C ALA A 120 -25.82 -19.17 -4.06
N SER A 121 -25.82 -18.87 -2.77
CA SER A 121 -24.74 -18.15 -2.08
C SER A 121 -23.37 -18.71 -2.48
N GLU A 122 -22.47 -17.84 -2.95
CA GLU A 122 -21.05 -18.14 -3.20
C GLU A 122 -20.42 -18.69 -1.92
N GLU A 123 -20.45 -20.02 -1.78
CA GLU A 123 -20.10 -20.66 -0.52
C GLU A 123 -18.62 -21.05 -0.56
N TYR A 124 -17.82 -20.18 0.05
CA TYR A 124 -16.39 -20.36 0.31
C TYR A 124 -16.12 -21.78 0.82
N SER A 125 -15.39 -22.56 0.02
CA SER A 125 -15.05 -23.93 0.36
C SER A 125 -13.62 -24.27 -0.01
N PHE A 126 -13.05 -25.21 0.73
CA PHE A 126 -11.72 -25.76 0.56
C PHE A 126 -11.85 -27.21 0.11
N LEU A 127 -11.18 -27.56 -0.98
CA LEU A 127 -11.21 -28.90 -1.57
C LEU A 127 -9.93 -29.65 -1.26
N THR A 128 -10.12 -30.89 -0.83
CA THR A 128 -9.08 -31.87 -0.49
C THR A 128 -9.57 -33.24 -0.94
N THR A 129 -8.71 -34.25 -0.88
CA THR A 129 -9.07 -35.62 -1.29
C THR A 129 -8.37 -36.67 -0.41
N PRO A 130 -8.98 -37.83 -0.14
CA PRO A 130 -8.34 -38.95 0.56
C PRO A 130 -7.24 -39.63 -0.27
N THR A 131 -7.06 -39.30 -1.54
CA THR A 131 -6.10 -40.00 -2.41
C THR A 131 -5.23 -39.04 -3.21
N ILE A 132 -3.93 -39.26 -3.13
CA ILE A 132 -2.96 -38.48 -3.87
C ILE A 132 -3.13 -38.63 -5.39
N ASN A 133 -3.72 -39.73 -5.87
CA ASN A 133 -3.96 -39.94 -7.29
C ASN A 133 -4.88 -38.85 -7.87
N TYR A 134 -5.96 -38.51 -7.15
CA TYR A 134 -6.87 -37.45 -7.55
C TYR A 134 -6.19 -36.08 -7.46
N ALA A 135 -5.51 -35.79 -6.34
CA ALA A 135 -4.76 -34.53 -6.17
C ALA A 135 -3.65 -34.33 -7.21
N SER A 136 -3.15 -35.40 -7.82
CA SER A 136 -2.06 -35.37 -8.80
C SER A 136 -2.53 -35.29 -10.26
N LEU A 137 -3.84 -35.25 -10.51
CA LEU A 137 -4.37 -35.08 -11.87
C LEU A 137 -3.85 -33.77 -12.48
N ASN A 138 -3.68 -33.74 -13.80
CA ASN A 138 -3.07 -32.60 -14.48
C ASN A 138 -3.91 -31.31 -14.37
N CYS A 139 -5.20 -31.43 -14.07
CA CYS A 139 -6.04 -30.28 -13.76
C CYS A 139 -5.65 -29.64 -12.42
N ASP A 140 -5.11 -30.39 -11.46
CA ASP A 140 -4.90 -29.93 -10.08
C ASP A 140 -3.43 -29.84 -9.69
N SER A 141 -2.53 -30.53 -10.39
CA SER A 141 -1.09 -30.52 -10.12
C SER A 141 -0.26 -30.32 -11.40
N TYR A 142 0.57 -29.28 -11.38
CA TYR A 142 1.51 -28.97 -12.46
C TYR A 142 2.74 -29.89 -12.41
N ALA A 143 3.25 -30.22 -13.59
CA ALA A 143 4.47 -31.01 -13.73
C ALA A 143 5.64 -30.11 -14.16
N TYR A 144 6.75 -30.22 -13.43
CA TYR A 144 7.96 -29.43 -13.63
C TYR A 144 9.07 -30.32 -14.18
N THR A 145 9.89 -29.78 -15.08
CA THR A 145 11.12 -30.46 -15.51
C THR A 145 12.29 -29.93 -14.71
N PHE A 146 13.07 -30.83 -14.12
CA PHE A 146 14.20 -30.51 -13.26
C PHE A 146 15.43 -31.31 -13.66
N GLN A 147 16.58 -30.65 -13.80
CA GLN A 147 17.86 -31.35 -13.95
C GLN A 147 18.58 -31.38 -12.61
N SER A 148 18.81 -32.58 -12.08
CA SER A 148 19.55 -32.75 -10.83
C SER A 148 20.99 -32.28 -11.01
N PRO A 149 21.49 -31.33 -10.20
CA PRO A 149 22.88 -30.88 -10.27
C PRO A 149 23.87 -32.00 -9.97
N THR A 150 23.47 -32.98 -9.16
CA THR A 150 24.32 -34.09 -8.71
C THR A 150 24.33 -35.26 -9.71
N THR A 151 23.15 -35.72 -10.16
CA THR A 151 23.07 -36.88 -11.08
C THR A 151 23.18 -36.51 -12.55
N LYS A 152 23.01 -35.23 -12.89
CA LYS A 152 22.88 -34.71 -14.26
C LYS A 152 21.69 -35.25 -15.07
N LYS A 153 20.88 -36.13 -14.46
CA LYS A 153 19.64 -36.67 -15.03
C LYS A 153 18.51 -35.63 -14.99
N TYR A 154 17.53 -35.82 -15.88
CA TYR A 154 16.31 -35.04 -15.92
C TYR A 154 15.18 -35.77 -15.21
N TYR A 155 14.33 -35.01 -14.52
CA TYR A 155 13.19 -35.49 -13.77
C TYR A 155 11.95 -34.68 -14.10
N LYS A 156 10.80 -35.36 -14.17
CA LYS A 156 9.48 -34.75 -14.12
C LYS A 156 8.98 -34.82 -12.68
N ILE A 157 8.61 -33.67 -12.13
CA ILE A 157 8.21 -33.50 -10.73
C ILE A 157 6.78 -32.98 -10.68
N LYS A 158 5.89 -33.68 -9.96
CA LYS A 158 4.57 -33.15 -9.60
C LYS A 158 4.53 -32.77 -8.13
N VAL A 159 3.72 -31.77 -7.81
CA VAL A 159 3.61 -31.18 -6.47
C VAL A 159 2.18 -31.35 -5.94
N VAL A 160 2.07 -31.83 -4.70
CA VAL A 160 0.81 -31.95 -3.96
C VAL A 160 1.08 -31.56 -2.51
N LEU A 161 0.12 -30.94 -1.82
CA LEU A 161 0.20 -30.76 -0.38
C LEU A 161 -0.47 -31.93 0.34
N GLN A 162 0.21 -32.47 1.35
CA GLN A 162 -0.38 -33.36 2.33
C GLN A 162 -0.86 -32.54 3.52
N CYS A 163 -2.12 -32.77 3.88
CA CYS A 163 -2.82 -32.07 4.94
C CYS A 163 -3.29 -33.06 6.01
N LYS A 164 -3.39 -32.57 7.24
CA LYS A 164 -4.24 -33.16 8.27
C LYS A 164 -5.59 -32.47 8.21
N GLN A 165 -6.66 -33.24 8.32
CA GLN A 165 -8.01 -32.71 8.25
C GLN A 165 -8.85 -33.28 9.38
N LYS A 166 -9.54 -32.39 10.09
CA LYS A 166 -10.38 -32.77 11.21
C LYS A 166 -11.52 -33.66 10.72
N PRO A 167 -11.78 -34.82 11.34
CA PRO A 167 -12.96 -35.61 11.03
C PRO A 167 -14.24 -34.79 11.21
N ASP A 168 -15.28 -35.13 10.45
CA ASP A 168 -16.59 -34.47 10.47
C ASP A 168 -16.61 -32.98 10.09
N SER A 169 -15.47 -32.40 9.71
CA SER A 169 -15.38 -31.00 9.30
C SER A 169 -15.61 -30.78 7.80
N PHE A 170 -15.92 -31.85 7.06
CA PHE A 170 -16.04 -31.84 5.61
C PHE A 170 -17.20 -32.72 5.14
N VAL A 171 -17.71 -32.40 3.96
CA VAL A 171 -18.69 -33.19 3.24
C VAL A 171 -17.96 -34.02 2.19
N VAL A 172 -18.23 -35.32 2.17
CA VAL A 172 -17.76 -36.23 1.13
C VAL A 172 -18.65 -36.07 -0.10
N GLN A 173 -18.04 -35.89 -1.26
CA GLN A 173 -18.74 -35.74 -2.53
C GLN A 173 -17.99 -36.43 -3.68
N GLY A 174 -18.69 -36.53 -4.81
CA GLY A 174 -18.13 -37.08 -6.04
C GLY A 174 -17.10 -36.16 -6.69
N GLU A 175 -16.32 -36.75 -7.58
CA GLU A 175 -15.36 -36.06 -8.42
C GLU A 175 -16.00 -34.98 -9.28
N THR A 176 -15.24 -33.93 -9.57
CA THR A 176 -15.68 -32.77 -10.37
C THR A 176 -15.01 -32.71 -11.74
N VAL A 177 -14.10 -33.65 -12.04
CA VAL A 177 -13.28 -33.70 -13.26
C VAL A 177 -13.92 -34.50 -14.40
N ARG A 178 -15.13 -35.04 -14.19
CA ARG A 178 -15.92 -35.87 -15.12
C ARG A 178 -15.13 -37.08 -15.63
N ALA A 179 -14.43 -37.76 -14.74
CA ALA A 179 -13.60 -38.90 -15.10
C ALA A 179 -14.45 -40.06 -15.66
N GLN A 180 -14.11 -40.54 -16.85
CA GLN A 180 -14.77 -41.69 -17.48
C GLN A 180 -14.42 -43.04 -16.83
N HIS A 181 -13.33 -43.07 -16.05
CA HIS A 181 -12.82 -44.27 -15.41
C HIS A 181 -12.56 -44.02 -13.92
N ARG A 182 -12.44 -45.11 -13.17
CA ARG A 182 -12.12 -45.06 -11.74
C ARG A 182 -10.73 -44.45 -11.53
N ILE A 183 -10.64 -43.38 -10.75
CA ILE A 183 -9.39 -42.62 -10.55
C ILE A 183 -8.49 -43.31 -9.50
N CYS A 184 -9.11 -43.87 -8.46
CA CYS A 184 -8.43 -44.51 -7.35
C CYS A 184 -8.95 -45.94 -7.15
N PRO A 185 -8.08 -46.96 -7.04
CA PRO A 185 -8.53 -48.35 -6.83
C PRO A 185 -9.17 -48.58 -5.45
N TYR A 186 -8.92 -47.71 -4.47
CA TYR A 186 -9.41 -47.88 -3.09
C TYR A 186 -10.60 -46.97 -2.75
N ILE A 187 -10.65 -45.77 -3.31
CA ILE A 187 -11.71 -44.78 -3.04
C ILE A 187 -12.59 -44.65 -4.29
N PRO A 188 -13.93 -44.81 -4.19
CA PRO A 188 -14.81 -44.68 -5.33
C PRO A 188 -14.95 -43.21 -5.75
N ASN A 189 -15.21 -42.98 -7.04
CA ASN A 189 -15.25 -41.62 -7.62
C ASN A 189 -16.36 -40.74 -7.01
N ASP A 190 -17.43 -41.33 -6.47
CA ASP A 190 -18.53 -40.63 -5.80
C ASP A 190 -18.20 -40.18 -4.36
N GLN A 191 -17.02 -40.52 -3.84
CA GLN A 191 -16.56 -40.18 -2.49
C GLN A 191 -15.12 -39.64 -2.45
N ILE A 192 -14.58 -39.24 -3.60
CA ILE A 192 -13.15 -38.93 -3.76
C ILE A 192 -12.81 -37.47 -3.45
N GLU A 193 -13.79 -36.59 -3.25
CA GLU A 193 -13.57 -35.18 -2.99
C GLU A 193 -14.17 -34.79 -1.63
N TRP A 194 -13.39 -34.06 -0.84
CA TRP A 194 -13.74 -33.61 0.50
C TRP A 194 -13.84 -32.08 0.52
N LYS A 195 -15.07 -31.60 0.72
CA LYS A 195 -15.41 -30.17 0.73
C LYS A 195 -15.57 -29.67 2.17
N SER A 196 -14.70 -28.75 2.59
CA SER A 196 -14.77 -28.11 3.91
C SER A 196 -15.17 -26.65 3.80
N ARG A 197 -15.92 -26.14 4.79
CA ARG A 197 -16.18 -24.70 4.98
C ARG A 197 -15.27 -24.08 6.05
N GLN A 198 -14.58 -24.91 6.82
CA GLN A 198 -13.74 -24.48 7.94
C GLN A 198 -12.27 -24.59 7.56
N ARG A 199 -11.64 -23.44 7.33
CA ARG A 199 -10.21 -23.37 6.98
C ARG A 199 -9.32 -23.94 8.09
N SER A 200 -9.64 -23.63 9.34
CA SER A 200 -8.89 -24.10 10.52
C SER A 200 -8.97 -25.61 10.74
N ALA A 201 -9.87 -26.31 10.04
CA ALA A 201 -10.00 -27.75 10.11
C ALA A 201 -9.07 -28.49 9.14
N ILE A 202 -8.20 -27.76 8.43
CA ILE A 202 -7.20 -28.31 7.51
C ILE A 202 -5.84 -27.72 7.85
N MET A 203 -4.85 -28.57 8.10
CA MET A 203 -3.48 -28.20 8.42
C MET A 203 -2.51 -28.83 7.41
N PRO A 204 -2.01 -28.07 6.41
CA PRO A 204 -0.90 -28.51 5.57
C PRO A 204 0.33 -28.81 6.42
N TYR A 205 0.96 -29.97 6.21
CA TYR A 205 2.12 -30.40 7.00
C TYR A 205 3.20 -31.13 6.18
N GLY A 206 2.93 -31.47 4.92
CA GLY A 206 3.91 -32.10 4.04
C GLY A 206 3.80 -31.60 2.61
N LEU A 207 4.94 -31.32 1.98
CA LEU A 207 5.05 -31.08 0.55
C LEU A 207 5.38 -32.40 -0.14
N MET A 208 4.46 -32.91 -0.94
CA MET A 208 4.59 -34.18 -1.64
C MET A 208 5.14 -33.95 -3.05
N LEU A 209 6.23 -34.64 -3.38
CA LEU A 209 6.81 -34.67 -4.72
C LEU A 209 6.72 -36.05 -5.34
N LEU A 210 6.23 -36.13 -6.57
CA LEU A 210 6.36 -37.33 -7.41
C LEU A 210 7.55 -37.13 -8.33
N VAL A 211 8.67 -37.75 -7.98
CA VAL A 211 9.92 -37.67 -8.75
C VAL A 211 9.98 -38.83 -9.74
N THR A 212 9.96 -38.51 -11.03
CA THR A 212 10.02 -39.48 -12.15
C THR A 212 11.21 -39.15 -13.06
N GLU A 213 12.18 -40.04 -13.19
CA GLU A 213 13.30 -39.89 -14.13
C GLU A 213 12.80 -39.91 -15.58
N ILE A 214 13.34 -39.04 -16.44
CA ILE A 214 13.02 -38.98 -17.87
C ILE A 214 14.30 -39.05 -18.71
N ASN A 215 14.28 -39.89 -19.75
CA ASN A 215 15.46 -40.18 -20.58
C ASN A 215 15.80 -39.06 -21.59
N SER A 216 14.85 -38.16 -21.86
CA SER A 216 15.04 -37.02 -22.76
C SER A 216 13.95 -35.99 -22.52
N ILE A 217 14.26 -34.70 -22.60
CA ILE A 217 13.26 -33.64 -22.74
C ILE A 217 12.65 -33.77 -24.15
N LYS A 218 11.76 -34.74 -24.35
CA LYS A 218 10.79 -34.58 -25.43
C LYS A 218 9.89 -33.45 -24.96
N ALA A 219 9.75 -32.40 -25.75
CA ALA A 219 8.70 -31.43 -25.52
C ALA A 219 7.41 -32.24 -25.39
N ASP A 220 6.84 -32.27 -24.18
CA ASP A 220 5.49 -32.81 -24.03
C ASP A 220 4.65 -32.03 -25.05
N PRO A 221 3.92 -32.70 -25.96
CA PRO A 221 2.96 -31.98 -26.77
C PRO A 221 2.10 -31.17 -25.80
N PRO A 222 1.87 -29.86 -26.06
CA PRO A 222 1.14 -29.00 -25.14
C PRO A 222 -0.10 -29.76 -24.68
N ASN A 223 -0.17 -30.03 -23.37
CA ASN A 223 -1.12 -30.93 -22.71
C ASN A 223 -2.39 -31.12 -23.55
N SER A 224 -2.61 -32.32 -24.09
CA SER A 224 -3.76 -32.62 -24.95
C SER A 224 -5.12 -32.39 -24.27
N TYR A 225 -5.15 -32.08 -22.97
CA TYR A 225 -6.34 -31.60 -22.28
C TYR A 225 -6.76 -30.16 -22.66
N TYR A 226 -5.83 -29.33 -23.16
CA TYR A 226 -6.15 -28.02 -23.75
C TYR A 226 -6.55 -28.11 -25.24
N SER A 227 -6.47 -29.28 -25.87
CA SER A 227 -6.83 -29.42 -27.30
C SER A 227 -8.34 -29.37 -27.57
N ASN A 228 -9.19 -29.53 -26.55
CA ASN A 228 -10.64 -29.30 -26.67
C ASN A 228 -11.07 -27.85 -26.40
N TYR A 229 -10.12 -26.96 -26.06
CA TYR A 229 -10.33 -25.51 -25.98
C TYR A 229 -9.47 -24.78 -27.02
N GLN A 230 -9.41 -25.34 -28.23
CA GLN A 230 -9.04 -24.60 -29.44
C GLN A 230 -10.28 -23.88 -30.01
N ASN A 231 -10.85 -22.96 -29.23
CA ASN A 231 -11.15 -21.69 -29.87
C ASN A 231 -9.86 -20.90 -29.75
N PRO A 232 -9.06 -20.72 -30.82
CA PRO A 232 -8.00 -19.74 -30.75
C PRO A 232 -8.69 -18.44 -30.38
N VAL A 233 -8.48 -17.95 -29.16
CA VAL A 233 -8.77 -16.56 -28.85
C VAL A 233 -7.91 -15.81 -29.83
N ASP A 234 -8.54 -15.38 -30.92
CA ASP A 234 -7.88 -14.77 -32.06
C ASP A 234 -6.93 -13.73 -31.48
N LEU A 235 -5.65 -13.82 -31.81
CA LEU A 235 -4.65 -12.88 -31.29
C LEU A 235 -5.10 -11.43 -31.56
N ARG A 236 -5.93 -11.23 -32.58
CA ARG A 236 -6.64 -9.98 -32.88
C ARG A 236 -7.60 -9.54 -31.77
N VAL A 237 -8.31 -10.45 -31.12
CA VAL A 237 -9.20 -10.19 -29.97
C VAL A 237 -8.38 -9.80 -28.73
N VAL A 238 -7.29 -10.50 -28.43
CA VAL A 238 -6.41 -10.13 -27.31
C VAL A 238 -5.79 -8.75 -27.54
N VAL A 239 -5.28 -8.50 -28.74
CA VAL A 239 -4.73 -7.19 -29.14
C VAL A 239 -5.82 -6.12 -29.13
N ALA A 240 -7.05 -6.42 -29.58
CA ALA A 240 -8.17 -5.49 -29.51
C ALA A 240 -8.57 -5.15 -28.07
N ILE A 241 -8.62 -6.14 -27.17
CA ILE A 241 -8.91 -5.93 -25.74
C ILE A 241 -7.81 -5.06 -25.11
N MET A 242 -6.53 -5.31 -25.43
CA MET A 242 -5.42 -4.49 -24.94
C MET A 242 -5.48 -3.05 -25.47
N ILE A 243 -5.83 -2.85 -26.74
CA ILE A 243 -5.99 -1.52 -27.35
C ILE A 243 -7.18 -0.80 -26.71
N VAL A 244 -8.34 -1.45 -26.59
CA VAL A 244 -9.54 -0.86 -25.98
C VAL A 244 -9.28 -0.50 -24.52
N SER A 245 -8.65 -1.40 -23.75
CA SER A 245 -8.28 -1.14 -22.36
C SER A 245 -7.31 0.03 -22.22
N SER A 246 -6.31 0.12 -23.12
CA SER A 246 -5.35 1.23 -23.12
C SER A 246 -6.00 2.57 -23.49
N VAL A 247 -6.94 2.57 -24.45
CA VAL A 247 -7.70 3.78 -24.83
C VAL A 247 -8.65 4.20 -23.71
N CYS A 248 -9.32 3.25 -23.05
CA CYS A 248 -10.15 3.52 -21.88
C CYS A 248 -9.33 4.08 -20.73
N TYR A 249 -8.14 3.51 -20.47
CA TYR A 249 -7.23 4.01 -19.44
C TYR A 249 -6.76 5.43 -19.73
N LEU A 250 -6.40 5.74 -20.99
CA LEU A 250 -6.04 7.10 -21.42
C LEU A 250 -7.20 8.09 -21.27
N ARG A 251 -8.44 7.69 -21.56
CA ARG A 251 -9.64 8.53 -21.38
C ARG A 251 -9.92 8.79 -19.90
N LEU A 252 -9.86 7.74 -19.07
CA LEU A 252 -10.05 7.85 -17.62
C LEU A 252 -8.96 8.73 -17.00
N TYR A 253 -7.71 8.57 -17.42
CA TYR A 253 -6.59 9.40 -16.97
C TYR A 253 -6.77 10.88 -17.35
N ARG A 254 -7.21 11.17 -18.59
CA ARG A 254 -7.55 12.55 -18.99
C ARG A 254 -8.67 13.13 -18.14
N LEU A 255 -9.70 12.34 -17.82
CA LEU A 255 -10.81 12.78 -16.97
C LEU A 255 -10.31 13.12 -15.55
N VAL A 256 -9.52 12.22 -14.94
CA VAL A 256 -8.94 12.42 -13.60
C VAL A 256 -8.01 13.64 -13.59
N PHE A 257 -7.21 13.83 -14.63
CA PHE A 257 -6.31 14.99 -14.75
C PHE A 257 -7.09 16.31 -14.87
N VAL A 258 -8.12 16.37 -15.72
CA VAL A 258 -8.98 17.56 -15.85
C VAL A 258 -9.72 17.85 -14.56
N LEU A 259 -10.26 16.82 -13.89
CA LEU A 259 -10.95 16.97 -12.62
C LEU A 259 -10.00 17.44 -11.51
N GLY A 260 -8.78 16.88 -11.44
CA GLY A 260 -7.74 17.31 -10.52
C GLY A 260 -7.32 18.77 -10.76
N TYR A 261 -7.17 19.18 -12.02
CA TYR A 261 -6.88 20.57 -12.39
C TYR A 261 -8.02 21.51 -11.99
N LEU A 262 -9.28 21.12 -12.25
CA LEU A 262 -10.45 21.92 -11.87
C LEU A 262 -10.53 22.09 -10.35
N LEU A 263 -10.35 21.01 -9.59
CA LEU A 263 -10.33 21.02 -8.12
C LEU A 263 -9.20 21.90 -7.57
N TYR A 264 -8.03 21.88 -8.21
CA TYR A 264 -6.92 22.75 -7.86
C TYR A 264 -7.28 24.24 -8.02
N TYR A 265 -7.85 24.64 -9.14
CA TYR A 265 -8.26 26.04 -9.36
C TYR A 265 -9.40 26.48 -8.44
N VAL A 266 -10.35 25.59 -8.15
CA VAL A 266 -11.41 25.86 -7.15
C VAL A 266 -10.80 26.04 -5.77
N GLY A 267 -9.85 25.20 -5.38
CA GLY A 267 -9.12 25.33 -4.11
C GLY A 267 -8.32 26.62 -4.00
N VAL A 268 -7.58 27.00 -5.05
CA VAL A 268 -6.85 28.28 -5.10
C VAL A 268 -7.81 29.47 -5.03
N GLY A 269 -8.91 29.44 -5.80
CA GLY A 269 -9.92 30.51 -5.80
C GLY A 269 -10.60 30.68 -4.44
N LEU A 270 -11.00 29.58 -3.78
CA LEU A 270 -11.54 29.59 -2.42
C LEU A 270 -10.52 30.06 -1.40
N GLY A 271 -9.25 29.63 -1.52
CA GLY A 271 -8.17 30.08 -0.65
C GLY A 271 -7.91 31.58 -0.77
N SER A 272 -7.91 32.13 -1.99
CA SER A 272 -7.83 33.58 -2.22
C SER A 272 -9.04 34.32 -1.63
N LEU A 273 -10.26 33.81 -1.84
CA LEU A 273 -11.48 34.42 -1.29
C LEU A 273 -11.44 34.47 0.25
N LEU A 274 -11.06 33.36 0.90
CA LEU A 274 -10.89 33.27 2.35
C LEU A 274 -9.80 34.22 2.85
N SER A 275 -8.69 34.34 2.11
CA SER A 275 -7.62 35.29 2.43
C SER A 275 -8.13 36.73 2.38
N TYR A 276 -8.88 37.13 1.34
CA TYR A 276 -9.46 38.47 1.25
C TYR A 276 -10.51 38.72 2.32
N ALA A 277 -11.35 37.73 2.64
CA ALA A 277 -12.33 37.83 3.72
C ALA A 277 -11.65 38.00 5.08
N SER A 278 -10.59 37.23 5.35
CA SER A 278 -9.79 37.35 6.58
C SER A 278 -9.08 38.70 6.69
N TYR A 279 -8.58 39.23 5.57
CA TYR A 279 -7.94 40.54 5.52
C TYR A 279 -8.96 41.66 5.74
N GLY A 280 -10.14 41.58 5.11
CA GLY A 280 -11.24 42.51 5.33
C GLY A 280 -11.75 42.48 6.78
N LEU A 281 -11.89 41.29 7.36
CA LEU A 281 -12.24 41.13 8.77
C LEU A 281 -11.14 41.68 9.69
N GLY A 282 -9.86 41.46 9.36
CA GLY A 282 -8.72 42.01 10.08
C GLY A 282 -8.69 43.53 10.07
N ILE A 283 -8.99 44.15 8.92
CA ILE A 283 -9.14 45.61 8.80
C ILE A 283 -10.32 46.09 9.66
N LEU A 284 -11.47 45.43 9.57
CA LEU A 284 -12.66 45.77 10.36
C LEU A 284 -12.36 45.70 11.86
N LEU A 285 -11.74 44.61 12.31
CA LEU A 285 -11.33 44.41 13.71
C LEU A 285 -10.26 45.41 14.15
N PHE A 286 -9.35 45.83 13.26
CA PHE A 286 -8.37 46.87 13.54
C PHE A 286 -9.06 48.23 13.77
N TYR A 287 -10.01 48.62 12.90
CA TYR A 287 -10.75 49.87 13.08
C TYR A 287 -11.65 49.82 14.32
N VAL A 288 -12.37 48.71 14.55
CA VAL A 288 -13.15 48.51 15.78
C VAL A 288 -12.24 48.56 17.00
N GLY A 289 -11.07 47.91 16.95
CA GLY A 289 -10.08 47.94 18.02
C GLY A 289 -9.49 49.32 18.27
N GLN A 290 -9.25 50.14 17.23
CA GLN A 290 -8.84 51.53 17.39
C GLN A 290 -9.96 52.38 17.97
N SER A 291 -11.20 52.25 17.50
CA SER A 291 -12.35 52.99 18.06
C SER A 291 -12.61 52.60 19.52
N LEU A 292 -12.52 51.30 19.83
CA LEU A 292 -12.65 50.79 21.19
C LEU A 292 -11.47 51.20 22.06
N GLY A 293 -10.25 51.22 21.52
CA GLY A 293 -9.04 51.68 22.20
C GLY A 293 -9.08 53.16 22.52
N ILE A 294 -9.57 54.00 21.60
CA ILE A 294 -9.83 55.42 21.84
C ILE A 294 -10.91 55.58 22.92
N PHE A 295 -12.02 54.84 22.81
CA PHE A 295 -13.10 54.86 23.80
C PHE A 295 -12.62 54.41 25.19
N LEU A 296 -11.86 53.33 25.28
CA LEU A 296 -11.27 52.81 26.51
C LEU A 296 -10.17 53.72 27.04
N TYR A 297 -9.41 54.40 26.19
CA TYR A 297 -8.44 55.41 26.59
C TYR A 297 -9.15 56.58 27.28
N TYR A 298 -10.22 57.11 26.69
CA TYR A 298 -11.06 58.13 27.32
C TYR A 298 -11.69 57.62 28.63
N MET A 299 -12.20 56.39 28.67
CA MET A 299 -12.73 55.79 29.90
C MET A 299 -11.65 55.56 30.97
N SER A 300 -10.43 55.18 30.58
CA SER A 300 -9.31 54.94 31.50
C SER A 300 -8.79 56.25 32.10
N ILE A 301 -8.78 57.35 31.34
CA ILE A 301 -8.48 58.69 31.86
C ILE A 301 -9.55 59.12 32.88
N THR A 302 -10.80 58.68 32.66
CA THR A 302 -11.92 59.01 33.57
C THR A 302 -11.92 58.17 34.84
N ILE A 303 -11.28 56.99 34.84
CA ILE A 303 -11.39 55.99 35.93
C ILE A 303 -10.06 55.74 36.67
N SER A 304 -8.93 56.28 36.21
CA SER A 304 -7.62 56.04 36.84
C SER A 304 -7.29 57.04 37.96
N VAL A 305 -7.93 56.84 39.12
CA VAL A 305 -7.34 57.06 40.44
C VAL A 305 -6.77 55.70 40.90
N PRO A 306 -5.52 55.60 41.43
CA PRO A 306 -4.66 54.44 41.17
C PRO A 306 -4.78 53.29 42.17
N GLY A 307 -4.63 52.05 41.69
CA GLY A 307 -4.21 50.92 42.53
C GLY A 307 -4.35 49.50 41.93
N ILE A 308 -3.23 48.96 41.44
CA ILE A 308 -2.83 47.53 41.51
C ILE A 308 -3.58 46.52 40.60
N VAL A 309 -3.01 46.16 39.44
CA VAL A 309 -2.97 44.77 38.92
C VAL A 309 -1.72 44.56 38.05
N CYS A 310 -0.61 44.20 38.69
CA CYS A 310 0.48 43.41 38.08
C CYS A 310 0.43 42.07 38.78
N VAL A 311 0.06 40.98 38.08
CA VAL A 311 0.35 39.55 38.45
C VAL A 311 -0.32 38.55 37.47
N LEU A 312 -1.28 38.94 36.62
CA LEU A 312 -1.98 37.96 35.76
C LEU A 312 -1.32 37.62 34.40
N ASP A 313 -0.37 38.42 33.90
CA ASP A 313 0.22 38.17 32.57
C ASP A 313 1.36 37.14 32.56
N LEU A 314 1.90 36.75 33.71
CA LEU A 314 2.98 35.76 33.78
C LEU A 314 2.48 34.30 33.83
N ALA A 315 1.21 34.07 34.15
CA ALA A 315 0.63 32.73 34.28
C ALA A 315 0.17 32.13 32.94
N LEU A 316 -0.23 32.97 31.97
CA LEU A 316 -0.67 32.51 30.65
C LEU A 316 0.50 32.19 29.70
N LEU A 317 1.69 32.75 29.94
CA LEU A 317 2.89 32.46 29.16
C LEU A 317 3.49 31.07 29.45
N LEU A 318 3.22 30.50 30.64
CA LEU A 318 3.76 29.22 31.09
C LEU A 318 2.88 28.01 30.72
N ILE A 319 1.63 28.22 30.31
CA ILE A 319 0.75 27.15 29.79
C ILE A 319 0.98 26.93 28.29
N TYR A 320 1.44 27.97 27.57
CA TYR A 320 1.72 27.86 26.13
C TYR A 320 3.03 27.12 25.81
N TYR A 321 3.98 27.08 26.75
CA TYR A 321 5.32 26.49 26.51
C TYR A 321 5.38 24.96 26.73
N ARG A 322 4.30 24.31 27.19
CA ARG A 322 4.29 22.88 27.53
C ARG A 322 3.58 21.97 26.52
N TYR A 323 3.14 22.49 25.38
CA TYR A 323 2.36 21.73 24.39
C TYR A 323 3.09 21.38 23.08
N PHE A 324 4.41 21.63 22.97
CA PHE A 324 5.18 21.31 21.75
C PHE A 324 6.56 20.73 22.07
N TYR A 325 6.61 19.44 22.39
CA TYR A 325 7.86 18.65 22.31
C TYR A 325 7.53 17.15 22.23
N HIS A 326 7.53 16.56 21.03
CA HIS A 326 8.26 15.32 20.73
C HIS A 326 8.16 14.94 19.24
N ARG A 327 9.31 14.47 18.74
CA ARG A 327 9.63 14.12 17.35
C ARG A 327 9.84 12.59 17.25
N ASP A 328 9.77 12.12 16.01
CA ASP A 328 10.40 10.92 15.40
C ASP A 328 9.52 9.69 15.13
N ARG A 329 9.35 9.39 13.84
CA ARG A 329 9.88 8.18 13.16
C ARG A 329 9.52 8.17 11.66
N PHE A 330 10.53 7.99 10.80
CA PHE A 330 10.41 7.53 9.42
C PHE A 330 11.66 6.71 9.08
N TYR A 331 11.49 5.45 8.70
CA TYR A 331 12.38 4.71 7.78
C TYR A 331 11.65 3.43 7.33
N ASN A 332 11.40 3.30 6.03
CA ASN A 332 11.60 2.09 5.20
C ASN A 332 10.72 2.12 3.94
N ALA A 333 11.28 2.62 2.84
CA ALA A 333 10.72 2.45 1.50
C ALA A 333 11.80 2.05 0.47
N ARG A 334 12.96 1.57 0.93
CA ARG A 334 14.06 1.08 0.07
C ARG A 334 14.18 -0.45 0.06
N ALA A 335 13.69 -1.12 1.09
CA ALA A 335 13.68 -2.58 1.20
C ALA A 335 12.63 -3.27 0.31
N LEU A 336 11.62 -2.54 -0.17
CA LEU A 336 10.57 -3.11 -1.04
C LEU A 336 10.95 -3.12 -2.53
N PHE A 337 11.95 -2.33 -2.93
CA PHE A 337 12.34 -2.18 -4.33
C PHE A 337 13.46 -3.16 -4.72
N ASP A 338 14.35 -3.50 -3.78
CA ASP A 338 15.45 -4.45 -4.00
C ASP A 338 14.99 -5.91 -4.06
N SER A 339 13.80 -6.23 -3.51
CA SER A 339 13.18 -7.56 -3.56
C SER A 339 12.44 -7.84 -4.87
N LEU A 340 12.14 -6.84 -5.69
CA LEU A 340 11.43 -7.02 -6.96
C LEU A 340 12.38 -7.22 -8.15
N CYS A 341 13.65 -6.85 -8.01
CA CYS A 341 14.63 -6.90 -9.10
C CYS A 341 15.41 -8.24 -9.18
N THR A 342 15.24 -9.14 -8.22
CA THR A 342 16.02 -10.39 -8.13
C THR A 342 15.38 -11.59 -8.83
N ASP A 343 14.08 -11.54 -9.16
CA ASP A 343 13.33 -12.69 -9.71
C ASP A 343 13.21 -12.73 -11.26
N LEU A 344 13.85 -11.80 -11.99
CA LEU A 344 13.73 -11.71 -13.46
C LEU A 344 14.93 -12.30 -14.24
N ARG A 345 15.60 -13.33 -13.72
CA ARG A 345 16.79 -13.94 -14.39
C ARG A 345 16.62 -15.34 -14.98
N GLY A 346 15.41 -15.91 -15.05
CA GLY A 346 15.25 -17.30 -15.47
C GLY A 346 14.08 -17.59 -16.43
N GLY A 347 14.13 -17.12 -17.67
CA GLY A 347 13.19 -17.61 -18.69
C GLY A 347 13.22 -16.85 -20.01
N LYS A 348 13.67 -17.51 -21.08
CA LYS A 348 13.61 -17.01 -22.47
C LYS A 348 12.16 -17.06 -22.97
N ILE A 349 11.42 -15.97 -22.78
CA ILE A 349 10.26 -15.58 -23.60
C ILE A 349 10.51 -14.11 -23.95
N ASP A 350 10.28 -13.72 -25.20
CA ASP A 350 10.66 -12.44 -25.85
C ASP A 350 10.70 -11.20 -24.94
N LEU A 351 11.80 -11.10 -24.19
CA LEU A 351 12.04 -10.10 -23.14
C LEU A 351 12.30 -8.71 -23.74
N ILE A 352 12.51 -8.64 -25.06
CA ILE A 352 12.79 -7.40 -25.77
C ILE A 352 11.52 -6.55 -25.88
N ALA A 353 10.34 -7.14 -26.13
CA ALA A 353 9.11 -6.36 -26.28
C ALA A 353 8.56 -5.83 -24.94
N VAL A 354 8.57 -6.67 -23.89
CA VAL A 354 8.13 -6.28 -22.54
C VAL A 354 9.16 -5.38 -21.87
N GLY A 355 10.46 -5.63 -22.06
CA GLY A 355 11.54 -4.78 -21.55
C GLY A 355 11.54 -3.39 -22.17
N ILE A 356 11.30 -3.28 -23.49
CA ILE A 356 11.18 -1.98 -24.16
C ILE A 356 9.92 -1.24 -23.67
N SER A 357 8.78 -1.93 -23.54
CA SER A 357 7.54 -1.30 -23.04
C SER A 357 7.67 -0.81 -21.60
N GLY A 358 8.26 -1.62 -20.70
CA GLY A 358 8.51 -1.25 -19.31
C GLY A 358 9.52 -0.12 -19.17
N ALA A 359 10.62 -0.14 -19.92
CA ALA A 359 11.62 0.92 -19.91
C ALA A 359 11.07 2.25 -20.46
N VAL A 360 10.21 2.20 -21.48
CA VAL A 360 9.53 3.39 -22.02
C VAL A 360 8.55 3.95 -20.99
N LEU A 361 7.74 3.10 -20.34
CA LEU A 361 6.80 3.54 -19.29
C LEU A 361 7.51 4.14 -18.07
N LEU A 362 8.63 3.55 -17.64
CA LEU A 362 9.45 4.10 -16.55
C LEU A 362 10.11 5.42 -16.95
N SER A 363 10.57 5.56 -18.19
CA SER A 363 11.17 6.81 -18.69
C SER A 363 10.14 7.92 -18.79
N ILE A 364 8.93 7.60 -19.26
CA ILE A 364 7.79 8.53 -19.31
C ILE A 364 7.40 8.92 -17.88
N GLY A 365 7.28 7.96 -16.95
CA GLY A 365 6.98 8.23 -15.55
C GLY A 365 8.01 9.13 -14.88
N ALA A 366 9.31 8.87 -15.10
CA ALA A 366 10.38 9.71 -14.57
C ALA A 366 10.37 11.13 -15.17
N TYR A 367 10.06 11.27 -16.46
CA TYR A 367 9.90 12.57 -17.11
C TYR A 367 8.72 13.36 -16.52
N TYR A 368 7.57 12.72 -16.31
CA TYR A 368 6.41 13.36 -15.68
C TYR A 368 6.67 13.74 -14.22
N MET A 369 7.37 12.90 -13.45
CA MET A 369 7.77 13.25 -12.09
C MET A 369 8.69 14.48 -12.07
N ARG A 370 9.64 14.59 -13.01
CA ARG A 370 10.48 15.80 -13.14
C ARG A 370 9.64 17.04 -13.46
N LEU A 371 8.71 16.96 -14.41
CA LEU A 371 7.80 18.07 -14.72
C LEU A 371 6.92 18.46 -13.53
N TYR A 372 6.43 17.47 -12.78
CA TYR A 372 5.64 17.69 -11.56
C TYR A 372 6.45 18.47 -10.49
N TYR A 373 7.70 18.06 -10.22
CA TYR A 373 8.57 18.79 -9.29
C TYR A 373 8.94 20.18 -9.79
N ILE A 374 9.14 20.38 -11.11
CA ILE A 374 9.34 21.71 -11.70
C ILE A 374 8.10 22.59 -11.47
N GLY A 375 6.90 22.04 -11.67
CA GLY A 375 5.63 22.74 -11.40
C GLY A 375 5.49 23.16 -9.94
N ILE A 376 5.80 22.28 -8.99
CA ILE A 376 5.84 22.62 -7.55
C ILE A 376 6.87 23.73 -7.28
N GLY A 377 8.07 23.63 -7.83
CA GLY A 377 9.12 24.62 -7.66
C GLY A 377 8.72 26.01 -8.17
N LEU A 378 8.14 26.08 -9.37
CA LEU A 378 7.61 27.33 -9.94
C LEU A 378 6.43 27.88 -9.13
N GLY A 379 5.54 27.02 -8.64
CA GLY A 379 4.42 27.42 -7.78
C GLY A 379 4.89 28.05 -6.47
N LEU A 380 5.88 27.44 -5.82
CA LEU A 380 6.51 28.00 -4.61
C LEU A 380 7.24 29.32 -4.90
N LEU A 381 7.95 29.42 -6.02
CA LEU A 381 8.63 30.65 -6.44
C LEU A 381 7.63 31.80 -6.63
N LEU A 382 6.53 31.55 -7.35
CA LEU A 382 5.47 32.54 -7.59
C LEU A 382 4.79 32.95 -6.28
N TYR A 383 4.54 32.00 -5.37
CA TYR A 383 3.99 32.28 -4.05
C TYR A 383 4.92 33.19 -3.21
N HIS A 384 6.23 32.93 -3.23
CA HIS A 384 7.21 33.78 -2.54
C HIS A 384 7.33 35.17 -3.18
N ALA A 385 7.26 35.25 -4.52
CA ALA A 385 7.26 36.52 -5.24
C ALA A 385 6.00 37.35 -4.91
N SER A 386 4.81 36.73 -4.92
CA SER A 386 3.57 37.42 -4.57
C SER A 386 3.54 37.88 -3.11
N ARG A 387 4.05 37.06 -2.19
CA ARG A 387 4.16 37.42 -0.76
C ARG A 387 5.13 38.59 -0.55
N SER A 388 6.28 38.57 -1.22
CA SER A 388 7.26 39.66 -1.16
C SER A 388 6.70 40.95 -1.75
N LEU A 389 5.99 40.87 -2.89
CA LEU A 389 5.32 42.02 -3.49
C LEU A 389 4.21 42.56 -2.58
N GLY A 390 3.42 41.69 -1.96
CA GLY A 390 2.39 42.07 -0.99
C GLY A 390 2.97 42.80 0.23
N LEU A 391 4.09 42.29 0.78
CA LEU A 391 4.82 42.97 1.86
C LEU A 391 5.37 44.32 1.41
N LEU A 392 5.94 44.41 0.20
CA LEU A 392 6.44 45.67 -0.36
C LEU A 392 5.31 46.70 -0.47
N LEU A 393 4.18 46.32 -1.04
CA LEU A 393 3.00 47.19 -1.18
C LEU A 393 2.44 47.60 0.19
N TYR A 394 2.44 46.70 1.18
CA TYR A 394 2.06 46.99 2.55
C TYR A 394 2.97 48.05 3.18
N TYR A 395 4.30 47.91 3.07
CA TYR A 395 5.24 48.91 3.58
C TYR A 395 5.16 50.25 2.84
N VAL A 396 4.94 50.23 1.52
CA VAL A 396 4.69 51.44 0.75
C VAL A 396 3.40 52.13 1.23
N GLY A 397 2.33 51.36 1.43
CA GLY A 397 1.06 51.85 1.99
C GLY A 397 1.23 52.48 3.38
N ILE A 398 1.96 51.83 4.28
CA ILE A 398 2.31 52.39 5.61
C ILE A 398 3.14 53.66 5.46
N GLY A 399 4.15 53.67 4.59
CA GLY A 399 5.00 54.83 4.36
C GLY A 399 4.20 56.04 3.85
N PHE A 400 3.27 55.83 2.92
CA PHE A 400 2.34 56.87 2.48
C PHE A 400 1.39 57.28 3.60
N GLY A 401 0.81 56.33 4.35
CA GLY A 401 -0.06 56.60 5.48
C GLY A 401 0.61 57.45 6.56
N LEU A 402 1.85 57.14 6.93
CA LEU A 402 2.65 57.91 7.89
C LEU A 402 3.00 59.31 7.35
N ARG A 403 3.27 59.45 6.04
CA ARG A 403 3.47 60.76 5.41
C ARG A 403 2.21 61.62 5.42
N PHE A 404 1.06 61.03 5.10
CA PHE A 404 -0.23 61.73 5.18
C PHE A 404 -0.60 62.08 6.63
N TYR A 405 -0.31 61.20 7.59
CA TYR A 405 -0.50 61.48 9.01
C TYR A 405 0.40 62.62 9.48
N SER A 406 1.69 62.63 9.10
CA SER A 406 2.62 63.72 9.38
C SER A 406 2.19 65.04 8.71
N PHE A 407 1.66 64.98 7.49
CA PHE A 407 1.18 66.16 6.78
C PHE A 407 -0.11 66.71 7.41
N GLY A 408 -1.05 65.84 7.78
CA GLY A 408 -2.28 66.19 8.48
C GLY A 408 -2.02 66.76 9.88
N SER A 409 -1.04 66.22 10.61
CA SER A 409 -0.65 66.77 11.92
C SER A 409 0.07 68.12 11.81
N VAL A 410 0.87 68.35 10.77
CA VAL A 410 1.43 69.69 10.49
C VAL A 410 0.31 70.68 10.15
N ILE A 411 -0.66 70.30 9.31
CA ILE A 411 -1.83 71.16 9.01
C ILE A 411 -2.67 71.41 10.26
N GLY A 412 -2.90 70.40 11.09
CA GLY A 412 -3.62 70.53 12.35
C GLY A 412 -2.96 71.53 13.29
N VAL A 413 -1.65 71.44 13.49
CA VAL A 413 -0.88 72.42 14.27
C VAL A 413 -0.99 73.82 13.68
N PHE A 414 -0.96 73.97 12.35
CA PHE A 414 -1.16 75.28 11.70
C PHE A 414 -2.58 75.82 11.91
N CYS A 415 -3.61 74.97 11.85
CA CYS A 415 -4.99 75.35 12.10
C CYS A 415 -5.26 75.72 13.57
N ASP A 416 -4.58 75.08 14.52
CA ASP A 416 -4.73 75.37 15.96
C ASP A 416 -3.94 76.61 16.39
N VAL A 417 -2.79 76.90 15.75
CA VAL A 417 -1.94 78.05 16.10
C VAL A 417 -2.39 79.33 15.37
N ALA A 418 -3.00 79.23 14.19
CA ALA A 418 -3.43 80.40 13.42
C ALA A 418 -4.41 81.34 14.18
N PRO A 419 -5.42 80.85 14.92
CA PRO A 419 -6.29 81.71 15.73
C PRO A 419 -5.52 82.42 16.84
N PHE A 420 -4.57 81.74 17.49
CA PHE A 420 -3.75 82.31 18.56
C PHE A 420 -2.81 83.41 18.05
N LEU A 421 -2.19 83.21 16.87
CA LEU A 421 -1.38 84.25 16.24
C LEU A 421 -2.22 85.46 15.80
N LEU A 422 -3.47 85.25 15.36
CA LEU A 422 -4.39 86.33 15.00
C LEU A 422 -4.86 87.13 16.23
N ILE A 423 -5.03 86.46 17.37
CA ILE A 423 -5.32 87.12 18.66
C ILE A 423 -4.10 87.92 19.13
N LEU A 424 -2.90 87.34 19.10
CA LEU A 424 -1.67 88.03 19.51
C LEU A 424 -1.36 89.23 18.60
N TYR A 425 -1.58 89.13 17.29
CA TYR A 425 -1.39 90.24 16.36
C TYR A 425 -2.38 91.39 16.61
N ARG A 426 -3.63 91.08 17.00
CA ARG A 426 -4.62 92.12 17.38
C ARG A 426 -4.33 92.78 18.72
N LEU A 427 -3.64 92.11 19.63
CA LEU A 427 -3.31 92.66 20.96
C LEU A 427 -1.97 93.42 20.99
N ALA A 428 -1.10 93.24 19.99
CA ALA A 428 0.25 93.80 20.01
C ALA A 428 0.38 95.33 19.82
N PRO A 429 -0.48 96.08 19.11
CA PRO A 429 -0.24 97.51 18.90
C PRO A 429 -0.78 98.42 20.01
N GLN A 430 -1.07 97.90 21.22
CA GLN A 430 -1.43 98.75 22.37
C GLN A 430 -0.34 98.88 23.45
N HIS A 431 0.79 98.18 23.34
CA HIS A 431 1.79 98.16 24.42
C HIS A 431 3.26 98.35 24.02
N LEU A 432 3.57 98.52 22.72
CA LEU A 432 4.95 98.64 22.23
C LEU A 432 5.48 100.07 22.10
N ASP A 433 4.68 101.08 22.41
CA ASP A 433 5.17 102.46 22.54
C ASP A 433 6.03 102.65 23.82
N ASP A 434 5.93 101.75 24.79
CA ASP A 434 6.54 101.95 26.12
C ASP A 434 7.98 101.38 26.27
N LEU A 435 8.45 100.56 25.32
CA LEU A 435 9.64 99.70 25.51
C LEU A 435 10.93 100.14 24.80
N ARG A 436 10.98 101.29 24.11
CA ARG A 436 12.17 101.65 23.30
C ARG A 436 13.37 102.21 24.09
N HIS A 437 13.20 102.50 25.38
CA HIS A 437 14.15 103.39 26.06
C HIS A 437 15.30 102.74 26.84
N ARG A 438 15.38 101.42 26.96
CA ARG A 438 16.28 100.84 27.98
C ARG A 438 17.17 99.69 27.54
N LEU A 439 17.55 99.67 26.26
CA LEU A 439 18.68 98.96 25.66
C LEU A 439 20.04 99.68 25.64
N PRO A 440 20.89 99.70 26.69
CA PRO A 440 22.32 99.90 26.48
C PRO A 440 23.03 98.56 26.23
N ALA A 441 23.61 98.50 25.04
CA ALA A 441 24.49 97.47 24.55
C ALA A 441 25.72 97.32 25.46
N GLN A 442 25.99 96.10 25.92
CA GLN A 442 27.32 95.75 26.40
C GLN A 442 27.73 94.32 26.03
N ASN A 443 28.79 94.31 25.22
CA ASN A 443 29.99 93.48 25.36
C ASN A 443 30.06 92.11 24.65
N ARG A 444 30.50 92.20 23.38
CA ARG A 444 31.71 91.59 22.79
C ARG A 444 32.15 90.22 23.34
N PHE A 445 32.35 89.24 22.45
CA PHE A 445 33.70 88.75 22.15
C PHE A 445 33.82 88.26 20.70
N ARG A 446 34.69 89.00 19.99
CA ARG A 446 35.49 88.78 18.77
C ARG A 446 34.88 88.14 17.53
#